data_AF-A0A6G9J053-F1
#
_entry.id   AF-A0A6G9J053-F1
#
_cell.length_a   1.000
_cell.length_b   1.000
_cell.length_c   1.000
_cell.angle_alpha   90.00
_cell.angle_beta   90.00
_cell.angle_gamma   90.00
#
_symmetry.space_group_name_H-M   'P 1'
#
loop_
_entity.id
_entity.type
_entity.pdbx_description
1 polymer ?
#
loop_
_entity_poly.entity_id
_entity_poly.type
_entity_poly.pdbx_seq_one_letter_code
_entity_poly.pdbx_strand_id
1 'polypeptide(L)'
;MKEFLTNEEIINFYKAGMPIEEIVRKSKYRDKSSIYRILKKNGVTPDRNPKINLSNEEINNIVDLYNSSPTVSAVKIGKKFNISGDSVLRILREKGVSIREQPRKHIYR
;
A
#
# COMPACT_ATOMS: atom_id res chain seq x y z
N MET A 1 -28.17 17.39 -6.68
CA MET A 1 -27.22 16.35 -7.15
C MET A 1 -26.44 15.83 -5.95
N LYS A 2 -26.29 14.52 -5.80
CA LYS A 2 -25.52 13.93 -4.71
C LYS A 2 -24.06 13.88 -5.16
N GLU A 3 -23.24 14.82 -4.69
CA GLU A 3 -21.84 14.97 -5.15
C GLU A 3 -20.89 13.95 -4.50
N PHE A 4 -21.23 13.37 -3.35
CA PHE A 4 -20.34 12.49 -2.59
C PHE A 4 -21.06 11.32 -1.93
N LEU A 5 -20.32 10.22 -1.74
CA LEU A 5 -20.78 9.05 -0.99
C LEU A 5 -21.12 9.39 0.47
N THR A 6 -22.21 8.80 0.98
CA THR A 6 -22.54 8.78 2.41
C THR A 6 -21.69 7.74 3.15
N ASN A 7 -21.70 7.82 4.49
CA ASN A 7 -20.99 6.84 5.33
C ASN A 7 -21.50 5.41 5.11
N GLU A 8 -22.79 5.24 4.89
CA GLU A 8 -23.41 3.92 4.62
C GLU A 8 -22.98 3.38 3.26
N GLU A 9 -22.97 4.23 2.23
CA GLU A 9 -22.48 3.86 0.90
C GLU A 9 -21.00 3.46 0.93
N ILE A 10 -20.16 4.19 1.68
CA ILE A 10 -18.74 3.85 1.90
C ILE A 10 -18.59 2.43 2.46
N ILE A 11 -19.39 2.06 3.47
CA ILE A 11 -19.34 0.73 4.09
C ILE A 11 -19.79 -0.34 3.09
N ASN A 12 -20.87 -0.08 2.35
CA ASN A 12 -21.41 -1.02 1.37
C ASN A 12 -20.44 -1.25 0.22
N PHE A 13 -19.83 -0.20 -0.33
CA PHE A 13 -18.81 -0.32 -1.38
C PHE A 13 -17.56 -1.04 -0.89
N TYR A 14 -17.13 -0.80 0.35
CA TYR A 14 -16.01 -1.54 0.94
C TYR A 14 -16.34 -3.03 1.06
N LYS A 15 -17.52 -3.38 1.57
CA LYS A 15 -17.98 -4.78 1.69
C LYS A 15 -18.15 -5.46 0.32
N ALA A 16 -18.46 -4.69 -0.71
CA ALA A 16 -18.51 -5.16 -2.10
C ALA A 16 -17.11 -5.35 -2.73
N GLY A 17 -16.02 -5.09 -2.00
CA GLY A 17 -14.65 -5.28 -2.46
C GLY A 17 -14.09 -4.11 -3.28
N MET A 18 -14.74 -2.94 -3.26
CA MET A 18 -14.19 -1.76 -3.93
C MET A 18 -12.87 -1.32 -3.26
N PRO A 19 -11.82 -1.01 -4.03
CA PRO A 19 -10.57 -0.47 -3.48
C PRO A 19 -10.81 0.80 -2.66
N ILE A 20 -10.14 0.91 -1.51
CA ILE A 20 -10.26 2.08 -0.61
C ILE A 20 -9.89 3.37 -1.34
N GLU A 21 -8.93 3.32 -2.27
CA GLU A 21 -8.51 4.44 -3.11
C GLU A 21 -9.67 4.98 -3.95
N GLU A 22 -10.46 4.10 -4.54
CA GLU A 22 -11.65 4.48 -5.33
C GLU A 22 -12.76 5.02 -4.43
N ILE A 23 -12.95 4.42 -3.25
CA ILE A 23 -13.90 4.92 -2.25
C ILE A 23 -13.53 6.33 -1.82
N VAL A 24 -12.24 6.61 -1.57
CA VAL A 24 -11.76 7.96 -1.24
C VAL A 24 -12.08 8.94 -2.37
N ARG A 25 -11.75 8.59 -3.62
CA ARG A 25 -12.01 9.44 -4.81
C ARG A 25 -13.49 9.80 -4.98
N LYS A 26 -14.40 8.88 -4.64
CA LYS A 26 -15.85 9.09 -4.72
C LYS A 26 -16.45 9.71 -3.45
N SER A 27 -15.68 9.79 -2.37
CA SER A 27 -16.10 10.37 -1.12
C SER A 27 -15.74 11.85 -1.02
N LYS A 28 -16.31 12.54 -0.02
CA LYS A 28 -15.90 13.92 0.34
C LYS A 28 -14.56 14.00 1.07
N TYR A 29 -13.95 12.87 1.40
CA TYR A 29 -12.76 12.82 2.24
C TYR A 29 -11.49 12.90 1.40
N ARG A 30 -10.49 13.62 1.94
CA ARG A 30 -9.19 13.77 1.26
C ARG A 30 -8.28 12.56 1.45
N ASP A 31 -8.50 11.79 2.52
CA ASP A 31 -7.56 10.77 2.98
C ASP A 31 -8.22 9.45 3.40
N LYS A 32 -7.47 8.36 3.27
CA LYS A 32 -7.92 7.01 3.63
C LYS A 32 -8.20 6.88 5.13
N SER A 33 -7.55 7.67 5.98
CA SER A 33 -7.73 7.65 7.43
C SER A 33 -9.18 7.89 7.83
N SER A 34 -9.85 8.83 7.14
CA SER A 34 -11.27 9.12 7.34
C SER A 34 -12.14 7.89 7.04
N ILE A 35 -11.88 7.22 5.91
CA ILE A 35 -12.59 5.99 5.53
C ILE A 35 -12.35 4.88 6.55
N TYR A 36 -11.10 4.65 6.97
CA TYR A 36 -10.78 3.64 7.97
C TYR A 36 -11.45 3.90 9.32
N ARG A 37 -11.58 5.16 9.73
CA ARG A 37 -12.29 5.53 10.96
C ARG A 37 -13.78 5.23 10.86
N ILE A 38 -14.40 5.50 9.71
CA ILE A 38 -15.81 5.18 9.44
C ILE A 38 -16.03 3.67 9.50
N LEU A 39 -15.20 2.89 8.80
CA LEU A 39 -15.28 1.43 8.81
C LEU A 39 -15.14 0.87 10.23
N LYS A 40 -14.11 1.31 10.98
CA LYS A 40 -13.87 0.85 12.36
C LYS A 40 -15.01 1.21 13.31
N LYS A 41 -15.57 2.42 13.20
CA LYS A 41 -16.72 2.86 14.03
C LYS A 41 -17.96 1.99 13.80
N ASN A 42 -18.07 1.39 12.62
CA ASN A 42 -19.18 0.51 12.23
C ASN A 42 -18.83 -0.98 12.33
N GLY A 43 -17.81 -1.34 13.12
CA GLY A 43 -17.44 -2.73 13.39
C GLY A 43 -16.73 -3.45 12.24
N VAL A 44 -16.38 -2.74 11.15
CA VAL A 44 -15.60 -3.31 10.04
C VAL A 44 -14.13 -3.04 10.30
N THR A 45 -13.32 -4.09 10.40
CA THR A 45 -11.85 -3.98 10.49
C THR A 45 -11.25 -3.93 9.08
N PRO A 46 -10.82 -2.76 8.59
CA PRO A 46 -10.29 -2.68 7.23
C PRO A 46 -8.95 -3.41 7.12
N ASP A 47 -8.81 -4.21 6.07
CA ASP A 47 -7.52 -4.74 5.66
C ASP A 47 -6.62 -3.58 5.22
N ARG A 48 -5.56 -3.33 6.00
CA ARG A 48 -4.58 -2.27 5.73
C ARG A 48 -3.42 -2.75 4.88
N ASN A 49 -3.37 -4.05 4.61
CA ASN A 49 -2.25 -4.70 3.97
C ASN A 49 -2.75 -5.53 2.78
N PRO A 50 -3.32 -4.87 1.75
CA PRO A 50 -3.88 -5.57 0.61
C PRO A 50 -2.84 -6.54 0.05
N LYS A 51 -3.29 -7.76 -0.26
CA LYS A 51 -2.44 -8.76 -0.91
C LYS A 51 -1.90 -8.15 -2.19
N ILE A 52 -0.59 -8.20 -2.31
CA ILE A 52 0.09 -7.77 -3.52
C ILE A 52 -0.14 -8.89 -4.54
N ASN A 53 -0.87 -8.59 -5.62
CA ASN A 53 -1.08 -9.50 -6.73
C ASN A 53 0.17 -9.51 -7.63
N LEU A 54 1.26 -10.07 -7.12
CA LEU A 54 2.45 -10.37 -7.92
C LEU A 54 2.60 -11.88 -8.05
N SER A 55 3.00 -12.32 -9.24
CA SER A 55 3.41 -13.70 -9.48
C SER A 55 4.70 -14.03 -8.73
N ASN A 56 4.95 -15.33 -8.52
CA ASN A 56 6.22 -15.78 -7.93
C ASN A 56 7.43 -15.36 -8.77
N GLU A 57 7.28 -15.29 -10.09
CA GLU A 57 8.32 -14.82 -11.01
C GLU A 57 8.65 -13.34 -10.79
N GLU A 58 7.63 -12.49 -10.67
CA GLU A 58 7.83 -11.07 -10.38
C GLU A 58 8.49 -10.85 -9.01
N ILE A 59 8.10 -11.64 -8.00
CA ILE A 59 8.72 -11.59 -6.68
C ILE A 59 10.21 -11.96 -6.76
N ASN A 60 10.56 -13.01 -7.49
CA ASN A 60 11.96 -13.38 -7.68
C ASN A 60 12.73 -12.30 -8.44
N ASN A 61 12.14 -11.72 -9.49
CA ASN A 61 12.72 -10.59 -10.22
C ASN A 61 12.98 -9.37 -9.32
N ILE A 62 12.10 -9.09 -8.35
CA ILE A 62 12.30 -8.02 -7.35
C ILE A 62 13.53 -8.33 -6.47
N VAL A 63 13.66 -9.57 -5.99
CA VAL A 63 14.80 -10.01 -5.18
C VAL A 63 16.11 -9.93 -5.98
N ASP A 64 16.10 -10.41 -7.22
CA ASP A 64 17.27 -10.42 -8.10
C ASP A 64 17.71 -9.00 -8.47
N LEU A 65 16.78 -8.11 -8.78
CA LEU A 65 17.06 -6.70 -9.04
C LEU A 65 17.63 -6.01 -7.81
N TYR A 66 17.10 -6.31 -6.62
CA TYR A 66 17.62 -5.77 -5.38
C TYR A 66 19.07 -6.24 -5.18
N ASN A 67 19.34 -7.54 -5.24
CA ASN A 67 20.65 -8.12 -4.99
C ASN A 67 21.70 -7.71 -6.03
N SER A 68 21.34 -7.73 -7.32
CA SER A 68 22.26 -7.43 -8.42
C SER A 68 22.63 -5.94 -8.50
N SER A 69 21.77 -5.06 -8.00
CA SER A 69 21.98 -3.60 -8.08
C SER A 69 22.16 -2.98 -6.69
N PRO A 70 23.40 -2.84 -6.19
CA PRO A 70 23.68 -2.26 -4.87
C PRO A 70 23.16 -0.83 -4.70
N THR A 71 23.00 -0.09 -5.79
CA THR A 71 22.61 1.33 -5.81
C THR A 71 21.11 1.58 -6.02
N VAL A 72 20.35 0.56 -6.42
CA VAL A 72 18.92 0.74 -6.74
C VAL A 72 18.09 0.69 -5.46
N SER A 73 17.27 1.72 -5.25
CA SER A 73 16.39 1.81 -4.09
C SER A 73 15.12 0.97 -4.26
N ALA A 74 14.57 0.49 -3.13
CA ALA A 74 13.29 -0.22 -3.09
C ALA A 74 12.14 0.60 -3.72
N VAL A 75 12.17 1.93 -3.59
CA VAL A 75 11.20 2.83 -4.24
C VAL A 75 11.30 2.76 -5.76
N LYS A 76 12.52 2.72 -6.32
CA LYS A 76 12.72 2.63 -7.77
C LYS A 76 12.29 1.26 -8.30
N ILE A 77 12.58 0.19 -7.57
CA ILE A 77 12.08 -1.16 -7.89
C ILE A 77 10.55 -1.17 -7.84
N GLY A 78 9.94 -0.64 -6.77
CA GLY A 78 8.49 -0.64 -6.61
C GLY A 78 7.77 0.06 -7.76
N LYS A 79 8.28 1.21 -8.22
CA LYS A 79 7.75 1.90 -9.41
C LYS A 79 7.74 1.02 -10.66
N LYS A 80 8.73 0.14 -10.84
CA LYS A 80 8.80 -0.78 -11.99
C LYS A 80 7.69 -1.83 -11.95
N PHE A 81 7.29 -2.25 -10.75
CA PHE A 81 6.25 -3.28 -10.54
C PHE A 81 4.90 -2.67 -10.07
N ASN A 82 4.73 -1.35 -10.19
CA ASN A 82 3.53 -0.63 -9.74
C ASN A 82 3.14 -0.89 -8.26
N ILE A 83 4.15 -1.06 -7.39
CA ILE A 83 3.97 -1.22 -5.94
C ILE A 83 4.77 -0.18 -5.14
N SER A 84 4.44 0.00 -3.87
CA SER A 84 5.19 0.93 -3.01
C SER A 84 6.58 0.39 -2.67
N GLY A 85 7.52 1.29 -2.35
CA GLY A 85 8.83 0.89 -1.84
C GLY A 85 8.73 0.06 -0.54
N ASP A 86 7.78 0.38 0.34
CA ASP A 86 7.50 -0.41 1.55
C ASP A 86 7.04 -1.83 1.22
N SER A 87 6.23 -1.99 0.17
CA SER A 87 5.81 -3.31 -0.33
C SER A 87 7.00 -4.13 -0.79
N VAL A 88 7.93 -3.52 -1.52
CA VAL A 88 9.19 -4.17 -1.92
C VAL A 88 10.00 -4.60 -0.69
N LEU A 89 10.20 -3.71 0.28
CA LEU A 89 10.92 -4.03 1.51
C LEU A 89 10.26 -5.18 2.29
N ARG A 90 8.92 -5.24 2.30
CA ARG A 90 8.18 -6.33 2.91
C ARG A 90 8.44 -7.66 2.20
N ILE A 91 8.33 -7.69 0.87
CA ILE A 91 8.62 -8.88 0.04
C ILE A 91 10.05 -9.38 0.30
N LEU A 92 11.02 -8.47 0.32
CA LEU A 92 12.42 -8.81 0.59
C LEU A 92 12.60 -9.47 1.97
N ARG A 93 11.96 -8.94 3.02
CA ARG A 93 11.98 -9.54 4.37
C ARG A 93 11.31 -10.90 4.40
N GLU A 94 10.15 -11.05 3.74
CA GLU A 94 9.42 -12.31 3.64
C GLU A 94 10.25 -13.40 2.93
N LYS A 95 11.12 -13.01 1.99
CA LYS A 95 12.09 -13.90 1.31
C LYS A 95 13.42 -14.07 2.05
N GLY A 96 13.56 -13.50 3.25
CA GLY A 96 14.78 -13.62 4.06
C GLY A 96 15.95 -12.75 3.58
N VAL A 97 15.71 -11.74 2.73
CA VAL A 97 16.75 -10.82 2.23
C VAL A 97 16.99 -9.71 3.26
N SER A 98 18.24 -9.56 3.68
CA SER A 98 18.67 -8.47 4.58
C SER A 98 18.54 -7.11 3.88
N ILE A 99 17.77 -6.21 4.49
CA ILE A 99 17.58 -4.86 3.97
C ILE A 99 18.82 -4.02 4.28
N ARG A 100 19.38 -3.40 3.23
CA ARG A 100 20.48 -2.43 3.35
C ARG A 100 20.04 -1.27 4.24
N GLU A 101 20.83 -1.00 5.28
CA GLU A 101 20.59 0.16 6.13
C GLU A 101 20.74 1.43 5.30
N GLN A 102 19.69 2.25 5.29
CA GLN A 102 19.84 3.61 4.80
C GLN A 102 20.39 4.45 5.95
N PRO A 103 21.39 5.32 5.70
CA PRO A 103 21.83 6.27 6.70
C PRO A 103 20.61 7.11 7.10
N ARG A 104 20.23 7.03 8.38
CA ARG A 104 19.15 7.85 8.92
C ARG A 104 19.57 9.32 8.75
N LYS A 105 18.96 10.04 7.81
CA LYS A 105 19.07 11.50 7.78
C LYS A 105 18.35 12.02 9.02
N HIS A 106 19.10 12.30 10.08
CA HIS A 106 18.56 13.03 11.21
C HIS A 106 18.38 14.48 10.74
N ILE A 107 17.18 14.81 10.30
CA ILE A 107 16.81 16.19 9.98
C ILE A 107 16.59 16.88 11.31
N TYR A 108 17.57 17.66 11.78
CA TYR A 108 17.33 18.66 12.81
C TYR A 108 16.33 19.67 12.23
N ARG A 109 15.18 19.80 12.90
CA ARG A 109 14.18 20.84 12.65
C ARG A 109 14.42 21.98 13.60
#